data_AF-A0A7Y5BK59-F1
#
_entry.id   AF-A0A7Y5BK59-F1
#
_cell.length_a   1.000
_cell.length_b   1.000
_cell.length_c   1.000
_cell.angle_alpha   90.00
_cell.angle_beta   90.00
_cell.angle_gamma   90.00
#
_symmetry.space_group_name_H-M   'P 1'
#
loop_
_entity.id
_entity.type
_entity.pdbx_description
1 polymer ?
#
loop_
_entity_poly.entity_id
_entity_poly.type
_entity_poly.pdbx_seq_one_letter_code
_entity_poly.pdbx_strand_id
1 'polypeptide(L)'
;MNENNKAEATLFDIITEIQSISVEGKWFLSSTRLSELLEIRKEIYYRMVYSANNPLLNYDVLGGFHETDCEVLCKFLSNFLGIENTEKVFMEGGLYFSKETLDEIVEYFFRYLTASVESHKLDKELILLLSSATLKFDDAFDSYIDEKFDKEIMIDRYVSYYVEIKHIDISYGADSFLKKYLLSLYSDKKIDMQKISREAKERAYYEVYGRDIRLQTHNKETLSLIQFFQLDENSNRTDLRKKYKELLKKYHPDLNKFGLEKTKEVIENYKKLSAILK
;
A
#
# COMPACT_ATOMS: atom_id res chain seq x y z
N MET A 1 -32.05 -36.45 13.59
CA MET A 1 -31.08 -35.43 13.14
C MET A 1 -31.57 -34.10 13.67
N ASN A 2 -30.75 -33.37 14.43
CA ASN A 2 -31.13 -32.06 14.96
C ASN A 2 -31.45 -31.10 13.81
N GLU A 3 -32.45 -30.23 13.97
CA GLU A 3 -32.84 -29.25 12.95
C GLU A 3 -31.65 -28.38 12.50
N ASN A 4 -30.73 -28.04 13.41
CA ASN A 4 -29.48 -27.34 13.08
C ASN A 4 -28.59 -28.08 12.08
N ASN A 5 -28.48 -29.41 12.16
CA ASN A 5 -27.66 -30.18 11.21
C ASN A 5 -28.29 -30.24 9.82
N LYS A 6 -29.63 -30.13 9.73
CA LYS A 6 -30.31 -30.05 8.43
C LYS A 6 -30.08 -28.67 7.80
N ALA A 7 -30.19 -27.62 8.60
CA ALA A 7 -29.96 -26.25 8.17
C ALA A 7 -28.52 -26.03 7.65
N GLU A 8 -27.52 -26.55 8.37
CA GLU A 8 -26.11 -26.49 7.97
C GLU A 8 -25.84 -27.27 6.67
N ALA A 9 -26.45 -28.45 6.51
CA ALA A 9 -26.35 -29.23 5.28
C ALA A 9 -26.96 -28.47 4.08
N THR A 10 -28.15 -27.88 4.25
CA THR A 10 -28.78 -27.06 3.21
C THR A 10 -27.94 -25.84 2.84
N LEU A 11 -27.30 -25.20 3.82
CA LEU A 11 -26.39 -24.08 3.56
C LEU A 11 -25.17 -24.54 2.73
N PHE A 12 -24.58 -25.69 3.06
CA PHE A 12 -23.47 -26.26 2.32
C PHE A 12 -23.87 -26.64 0.88
N ASP A 13 -25.07 -27.21 0.68
CA ASP A 13 -25.59 -27.52 -0.64
C ASP A 13 -25.77 -26.26 -1.50
N ILE A 14 -26.26 -25.17 -0.91
CA ILE A 14 -26.40 -23.87 -1.61
C ILE A 14 -25.03 -23.32 -2.00
N ILE A 15 -24.05 -23.36 -1.10
CA ILE A 15 -22.68 -22.91 -1.39
C ILE A 15 -22.10 -23.75 -2.53
N THR A 16 -22.23 -25.07 -2.47
CA THR A 16 -21.74 -26.00 -3.50
C THR A 16 -22.40 -25.75 -4.86
N GLU A 17 -23.70 -25.43 -4.88
CA GLU A 17 -24.40 -25.07 -6.12
C GLU A 17 -23.86 -23.75 -6.70
N ILE A 18 -23.72 -22.70 -5.87
CA ILE A 18 -23.18 -21.41 -6.31
C ILE A 18 -21.76 -21.58 -6.85
N GLN A 19 -20.95 -22.36 -6.14
CA GLN A 19 -19.62 -22.77 -6.53
C GLN A 19 -19.60 -23.45 -7.90
N SER A 20 -20.52 -24.39 -8.16
CA SER A 20 -20.61 -25.08 -9.45
C SER A 20 -21.00 -24.17 -10.63
N ILE A 21 -21.73 -23.09 -10.35
CA ILE A 21 -22.21 -22.12 -11.36
C ILE A 21 -21.22 -20.95 -11.50
N SER A 22 -20.33 -20.75 -10.53
CA SER A 22 -19.39 -19.64 -10.49
C SER A 22 -18.34 -19.72 -11.60
N VAL A 23 -18.23 -18.66 -12.38
CA VAL A 23 -17.19 -18.47 -13.39
C VAL A 23 -16.45 -17.19 -13.08
N GLU A 24 -15.17 -17.30 -12.68
CA GLU A 24 -14.32 -16.17 -12.31
C GLU A 24 -14.90 -15.27 -11.20
N GLY A 25 -15.62 -15.85 -10.24
CA GLY A 25 -16.27 -15.12 -9.15
C GLY A 25 -17.61 -14.47 -9.53
N LYS A 26 -18.11 -14.72 -10.75
CA LYS A 26 -19.45 -14.32 -11.18
C LYS A 26 -20.41 -15.47 -11.14
N TRP A 27 -21.58 -15.26 -10.54
CA TRP A 27 -22.60 -16.29 -10.41
C TRP A 27 -24.00 -15.68 -10.37
N PHE A 28 -24.97 -16.51 -10.72
CA PHE A 28 -26.38 -16.19 -10.62
C PHE A 28 -27.14 -17.41 -10.07
N LEU A 29 -27.80 -17.24 -8.94
CA LEU A 29 -28.63 -18.26 -8.32
C LEU A 29 -30.10 -17.92 -8.53
N SER A 30 -30.79 -18.67 -9.39
CA SER A 30 -32.20 -18.40 -9.67
C SER A 30 -33.11 -18.67 -8.47
N SER A 31 -34.21 -17.92 -8.36
CA SER A 31 -35.20 -18.09 -7.29
C SER A 31 -35.86 -19.48 -7.32
N THR A 32 -35.94 -20.10 -8.49
CA THR A 32 -36.44 -21.48 -8.63
C THR A 32 -35.47 -22.48 -8.03
N ARG A 33 -34.18 -22.35 -8.32
CA ARG A 33 -33.15 -23.26 -7.82
C ARG A 33 -32.96 -23.11 -6.31
N LEU A 34 -32.95 -21.88 -5.82
CA LEU A 34 -32.90 -21.60 -4.39
C LEU A 34 -34.14 -22.17 -3.65
N SER A 35 -35.34 -22.07 -4.24
CA SER A 35 -36.55 -22.67 -3.65
C SER A 35 -36.47 -24.20 -3.59
N GLU A 36 -35.89 -24.83 -4.61
CA GLU A 36 -35.65 -26.29 -4.63
C GLU A 36 -34.68 -26.71 -3.54
N LEU A 37 -33.54 -26.02 -3.40
CA LEU A 37 -32.52 -26.31 -2.40
C LEU A 37 -33.04 -26.12 -0.97
N LEU A 38 -33.89 -25.12 -0.75
CA LEU A 38 -34.54 -24.88 0.54
C LEU A 38 -35.76 -25.78 0.81
N GLU A 39 -36.14 -26.66 -0.13
CA GLU A 39 -37.34 -27.51 -0.07
C GLU A 39 -38.64 -26.72 0.16
N ILE A 40 -38.73 -25.48 -0.33
CA ILE A 40 -39.89 -24.60 -0.15
C ILE A 40 -40.68 -24.40 -1.45
N ARG A 41 -41.97 -24.10 -1.30
CA ARG A 41 -42.80 -23.67 -2.44
C ARG A 41 -42.45 -22.24 -2.83
N LYS A 42 -42.54 -21.93 -4.13
CA LYS A 42 -42.25 -20.60 -4.68
C LYS A 42 -43.08 -19.50 -4.01
N GLU A 43 -44.32 -19.77 -3.63
CA GLU A 43 -45.16 -18.77 -2.96
C GLU A 43 -44.63 -18.40 -1.57
N ILE A 44 -44.00 -19.36 -0.87
CA ILE A 44 -43.37 -19.13 0.43
C ILE A 44 -42.12 -18.27 0.25
N TYR A 45 -41.29 -18.59 -0.75
CA TYR A 45 -40.14 -17.78 -1.13
C TYR A 45 -40.53 -16.32 -1.38
N TYR A 46 -41.51 -16.07 -2.25
CA TYR A 46 -41.95 -14.70 -2.55
C TYR A 46 -42.49 -13.99 -1.32
N ARG A 47 -43.33 -14.65 -0.51
CA ARG A 47 -43.83 -14.05 0.75
C ARG A 47 -42.69 -13.67 1.68
N MET A 48 -41.64 -14.48 1.76
CA MET A 48 -40.48 -14.20 2.60
C MET A 48 -39.68 -13.01 2.09
N VAL A 49 -39.40 -12.95 0.79
CA VAL A 49 -38.74 -11.80 0.14
C VAL A 49 -39.53 -10.50 0.39
N TYR A 50 -40.86 -10.54 0.26
CA TYR A 50 -41.71 -9.38 0.56
C TYR A 50 -41.78 -9.05 2.06
N SER A 51 -41.81 -10.04 2.94
CA SER A 51 -41.88 -9.82 4.40
C SER A 51 -40.56 -9.33 5.00
N ALA A 52 -39.44 -9.63 4.35
CA ALA A 52 -38.12 -9.20 4.80
C ALA A 52 -37.94 -7.68 4.77
N ASN A 53 -38.85 -6.94 4.09
CA ASN A 53 -38.94 -5.47 4.08
C ASN A 53 -37.57 -4.78 3.95
N ASN A 54 -36.65 -5.43 3.23
CA ASN A 54 -35.26 -5.02 3.17
C ASN A 54 -35.18 -4.01 2.02
N PRO A 55 -34.87 -2.73 2.27
CA PRO A 55 -34.86 -1.68 1.24
C PRO A 55 -33.84 -1.92 0.11
N LEU A 56 -33.02 -2.97 0.23
CA LEU A 56 -32.02 -3.41 -0.75
C LEU A 56 -32.53 -4.49 -1.72
N LEU A 57 -33.70 -5.10 -1.48
CA LEU A 57 -34.32 -6.05 -2.40
C LEU A 57 -35.04 -5.27 -3.53
N ASN A 58 -34.29 -4.88 -4.56
CA ASN A 58 -34.89 -4.39 -5.79
C ASN A 58 -35.70 -5.49 -6.48
N TYR A 59 -36.67 -5.10 -7.32
CA TYR A 59 -37.55 -6.01 -8.06
C TYR A 59 -36.80 -7.09 -8.88
N ASP A 60 -35.52 -6.90 -9.20
CA ASP A 60 -34.67 -7.89 -9.89
C ASP A 60 -34.40 -9.17 -9.06
N VAL A 61 -34.49 -9.10 -7.72
CA VAL A 61 -34.25 -10.26 -6.83
C VAL A 61 -35.38 -11.31 -6.87
N LEU A 62 -36.51 -10.97 -7.51
CA LEU A 62 -37.59 -11.93 -7.78
C LEU A 62 -37.15 -13.04 -8.75
N GLY A 63 -36.16 -12.76 -9.60
CA GLY A 63 -35.56 -13.71 -10.54
C GLY A 63 -34.47 -14.58 -9.93
N GLY A 64 -33.74 -14.07 -8.92
CA GLY A 64 -32.59 -14.74 -8.31
C GLY A 64 -31.62 -13.75 -7.66
N PHE A 65 -30.46 -14.26 -7.24
CA PHE A 65 -29.38 -13.47 -6.62
C PHE A 65 -28.15 -13.45 -7.51
N HIS A 66 -27.51 -12.29 -7.63
CA HIS A 66 -26.19 -12.14 -8.25
C HIS A 66 -25.08 -12.02 -7.21
N GLU A 67 -23.83 -12.07 -7.67
CA GLU A 67 -22.62 -11.81 -6.87
C GLU A 67 -22.70 -10.51 -6.03
N THR A 68 -23.32 -9.46 -6.56
CA THR A 68 -23.49 -8.16 -5.89
C THR A 68 -24.50 -8.20 -4.75
N ASP A 69 -25.41 -9.17 -4.77
CA ASP A 69 -26.52 -9.29 -3.82
C ASP A 69 -26.19 -10.28 -2.69
N CYS A 70 -24.94 -10.74 -2.61
CA CYS A 70 -24.55 -11.81 -1.69
C CYS A 70 -24.76 -11.44 -0.22
N GLU A 71 -24.64 -10.16 0.15
CA GLU A 71 -24.96 -9.68 1.50
C GLU A 71 -26.45 -9.90 1.83
N VAL A 72 -27.32 -9.63 0.85
CA VAL A 72 -28.78 -9.81 0.99
C VAL A 72 -29.11 -11.30 1.06
N LEU A 73 -28.43 -12.13 0.27
CA LEU A 73 -28.56 -13.59 0.32
C LEU A 73 -28.13 -14.15 1.68
N CYS A 74 -27.01 -13.70 2.25
CA CYS A 74 -26.54 -14.14 3.57
C CYS A 74 -27.55 -13.79 4.66
N LYS A 75 -28.11 -12.58 4.65
CA LYS A 75 -29.17 -12.14 5.58
C LYS A 75 -30.45 -12.96 5.41
N PHE A 76 -30.85 -13.22 4.17
CA PHE A 76 -32.02 -14.05 3.85
C PHE A 76 -31.85 -15.48 4.39
N LEU A 77 -30.71 -16.11 4.13
CA LEU A 77 -30.41 -17.46 4.58
C LEU A 77 -30.25 -17.54 6.11
N SER A 78 -29.61 -16.55 6.74
CA SER A 78 -29.51 -16.48 8.20
C SER A 78 -30.90 -16.46 8.86
N ASN A 79 -31.79 -15.61 8.36
CA ASN A 79 -33.16 -15.50 8.88
C ASN A 79 -33.99 -16.76 8.61
N PHE A 80 -33.80 -17.42 7.47
CA PHE A 80 -34.57 -18.60 7.09
C PHE A 80 -34.10 -19.87 7.80
N LEU A 81 -32.79 -20.10 7.84
CA LEU A 81 -32.19 -21.30 8.41
C LEU A 81 -31.97 -21.19 9.92
N GLY A 82 -32.11 -19.99 10.50
CA GLY A 82 -31.82 -19.74 11.92
C GLY A 82 -30.34 -19.91 12.28
N ILE A 83 -29.46 -19.82 11.29
CA ILE A 83 -28.01 -19.98 11.46
C ILE A 83 -27.39 -18.60 11.67
N GLU A 84 -26.68 -18.46 12.79
CA GLU A 84 -25.78 -17.33 13.03
C GLU A 84 -24.46 -17.56 12.29
N ASN A 85 -23.88 -16.51 11.68
CA ASN A 85 -22.60 -16.52 10.94
C ASN A 85 -22.62 -17.08 9.50
N THR A 86 -23.72 -16.98 8.77
CA THR A 86 -23.80 -17.35 7.35
C THR A 86 -22.72 -16.68 6.50
N GLU A 87 -22.40 -15.41 6.79
CA GLU A 87 -21.35 -14.65 6.10
C GLU A 87 -19.97 -15.30 6.20
N LYS A 88 -19.65 -15.90 7.36
CA LYS A 88 -18.37 -16.58 7.57
C LYS A 88 -18.27 -17.85 6.72
N VAL A 89 -19.36 -18.62 6.62
CA VAL A 89 -19.40 -19.85 5.80
C VAL A 89 -19.27 -19.51 4.32
N PHE A 90 -19.93 -18.43 3.88
CA PHE A 90 -19.76 -17.92 2.51
C PHE A 90 -18.35 -17.40 2.23
N MET A 91 -17.68 -16.80 3.22
CA MET A 91 -16.28 -16.38 3.12
C MET A 91 -15.33 -17.58 3.01
N GLU A 92 -15.49 -18.60 3.86
CA GLU A 92 -14.73 -19.86 3.79
C GLU A 92 -14.95 -20.56 2.43
N GLY A 93 -16.18 -20.49 1.90
CA GLY A 93 -16.49 -20.96 0.54
C GLY A 93 -15.94 -20.10 -0.60
N GLY A 94 -15.29 -18.97 -0.31
CA GLY A 94 -14.68 -18.08 -1.30
C GLY A 94 -15.67 -17.22 -2.10
N LEU A 95 -16.92 -17.10 -1.62
CA LEU A 95 -18.02 -16.47 -2.36
C LEU A 95 -18.30 -15.02 -1.94
N TYR A 96 -18.04 -14.67 -0.69
CA TYR A 96 -18.36 -13.35 -0.15
C TYR A 96 -17.33 -12.86 0.86
N PHE A 97 -16.98 -11.59 0.75
CA PHE A 97 -16.17 -10.88 1.75
C PHE A 97 -16.98 -9.68 2.23
N SER A 98 -17.33 -9.66 3.52
CA SER A 98 -18.01 -8.53 4.11
C SER A 98 -17.08 -7.31 4.14
N LYS A 99 -17.65 -6.11 4.27
CA LYS A 99 -16.85 -4.89 4.40
C LYS A 99 -15.89 -4.96 5.58
N GLU A 100 -16.34 -5.49 6.71
CA GLU A 100 -15.52 -5.67 7.91
C GLU A 100 -14.35 -6.62 7.65
N THR A 101 -14.60 -7.73 6.94
CA THR A 101 -13.54 -8.65 6.52
C THR A 101 -12.56 -8.00 5.56
N LEU A 102 -13.02 -7.20 4.61
CA LEU A 102 -12.15 -6.48 3.69
C LEU A 102 -11.28 -5.45 4.42
N ASP A 103 -11.85 -4.71 5.38
CA ASP A 103 -11.09 -3.77 6.21
C ASP A 103 -10.04 -4.51 7.06
N GLU A 104 -10.38 -5.68 7.64
CA GLU A 104 -9.44 -6.58 8.33
C GLU A 104 -8.30 -7.04 7.40
N ILE A 105 -8.63 -7.49 6.19
CA ILE A 105 -7.66 -7.93 5.17
C ILE A 105 -6.69 -6.79 4.83
N VAL A 106 -7.19 -5.56 4.70
CA VAL A 106 -6.36 -4.39 4.39
C VAL A 106 -5.43 -4.09 5.55
N GLU A 107 -5.92 -4.11 6.79
CA GLU A 107 -5.09 -3.88 7.97
C GLU A 107 -3.97 -4.92 8.09
N TYR A 108 -4.28 -6.21 7.91
CA TYR A 108 -3.27 -7.27 7.92
C TYR A 108 -2.28 -7.13 6.76
N PHE A 109 -2.75 -6.71 5.58
CA PHE A 109 -1.86 -6.46 4.45
C PHE A 109 -0.88 -5.32 4.74
N PHE A 110 -1.32 -4.23 5.35
CA PHE A 110 -0.42 -3.16 5.80
C PHE A 110 0.63 -3.68 6.77
N ARG A 111 0.23 -4.47 7.77
CA ARG A 111 1.17 -5.08 8.72
C ARG A 111 2.16 -6.00 8.03
N TYR A 112 1.71 -6.80 7.07
CA TYR A 112 2.55 -7.67 6.25
C TYR A 112 3.58 -6.87 5.43
N LEU A 113 3.15 -5.79 4.77
CA LEU A 113 4.05 -4.89 4.02
C LEU A 113 5.10 -4.26 4.94
N THR A 114 4.68 -3.68 6.07
CA THR A 114 5.59 -3.06 7.04
C THR A 114 6.60 -4.07 7.56
N ALA A 115 6.15 -5.25 8.00
CA ALA A 115 7.03 -6.31 8.49
C ALA A 115 8.00 -6.80 7.41
N SER A 116 7.55 -6.91 6.16
CA SER A 116 8.39 -7.31 5.03
C SER A 116 9.47 -6.27 4.74
N VAL A 117 9.13 -4.98 4.76
CA VAL A 117 10.08 -3.89 4.57
C VAL A 117 11.07 -3.79 5.73
N GLU A 118 10.61 -3.97 6.96
CA GLU A 118 11.46 -3.88 8.15
C GLU A 118 12.43 -5.06 8.31
N SER A 119 12.00 -6.26 7.96
CA SER A 119 12.82 -7.48 8.04
C SER A 119 13.77 -7.64 6.86
N HIS A 120 13.57 -6.86 5.79
CA HIS A 120 14.42 -6.92 4.61
C HIS A 120 15.84 -6.48 4.89
N LYS A 121 16.79 -7.32 4.48
CA LYS A 121 18.21 -6.99 4.59
C LYS A 121 18.58 -6.03 3.47
N LEU A 122 19.00 -4.83 3.84
CA LEU A 122 19.38 -3.79 2.90
C LEU A 122 20.59 -4.20 2.06
N ASP A 123 20.43 -4.11 0.74
CA ASP A 123 21.54 -4.19 -0.21
C ASP A 123 22.19 -2.81 -0.33
N LYS A 124 23.26 -2.62 0.44
CA LYS A 124 23.96 -1.35 0.53
C LYS A 124 24.64 -0.96 -0.78
N GLU A 125 25.12 -1.93 -1.55
CA GLU A 125 25.81 -1.69 -2.81
C GLU A 125 24.83 -1.14 -3.85
N LEU A 126 23.64 -1.74 -3.94
CA LEU A 126 22.59 -1.27 -4.83
C LEU A 126 22.09 0.13 -4.43
N ILE A 127 21.87 0.38 -3.15
CA ILE A 127 21.43 1.71 -2.66
C ILE A 127 22.49 2.78 -2.97
N LEU A 128 23.77 2.48 -2.77
CA LEU A 128 24.87 3.40 -3.12
C LEU A 128 24.94 3.67 -4.62
N LEU A 129 24.78 2.64 -5.44
CA LEU A 129 24.74 2.75 -6.90
C LEU A 129 23.58 3.67 -7.33
N LEU A 130 22.37 3.41 -6.84
CA LEU A 130 21.19 4.22 -7.14
C LEU A 130 21.37 5.66 -6.66
N SER A 131 21.91 5.85 -5.46
CA SER A 131 22.18 7.19 -4.89
C SER A 131 23.19 7.98 -5.73
N SER A 132 24.19 7.30 -6.30
CA SER A 132 25.16 7.93 -7.20
C SER A 132 24.52 8.39 -8.53
N ALA A 133 23.49 7.67 -8.99
CA ALA A 133 22.78 7.96 -10.24
C ALA A 133 21.72 9.06 -10.06
N THR A 134 20.97 9.06 -8.97
CA THR A 134 19.86 10.02 -8.73
C THR A 134 20.30 11.32 -8.06
N LEU A 135 21.52 11.37 -7.48
CA LEU A 135 22.05 12.48 -6.67
C LEU A 135 21.25 12.80 -5.40
N LYS A 136 20.14 12.10 -5.14
CA LYS A 136 19.28 12.23 -3.96
C LYS A 136 18.98 10.87 -3.38
N PHE A 137 19.31 10.70 -2.10
CA PHE A 137 19.08 9.45 -1.39
C PHE A 137 17.61 9.05 -1.35
N ASP A 138 16.70 10.03 -1.15
CA ASP A 138 15.26 9.74 -1.10
C ASP A 138 14.77 9.08 -2.39
N ASP A 139 15.10 9.67 -3.54
CA ASP A 139 14.71 9.14 -4.86
C ASP A 139 15.37 7.79 -5.15
N ALA A 140 16.61 7.59 -4.68
CA ALA A 140 17.32 6.31 -4.80
C ALA A 140 16.68 5.21 -3.94
N PHE A 141 16.28 5.54 -2.72
CA PHE A 141 15.65 4.60 -1.80
C PHE A 141 14.24 4.23 -2.26
N ASP A 142 13.46 5.19 -2.77
CA ASP A 142 12.15 4.92 -3.35
C ASP A 142 12.30 3.96 -4.56
N SER A 143 13.28 4.21 -5.44
CA SER A 143 13.59 3.32 -6.57
C SER A 143 14.01 1.91 -6.10
N TYR A 144 14.78 1.82 -5.02
CA TYR A 144 15.18 0.56 -4.42
C TYR A 144 13.98 -0.23 -3.87
N ILE A 145 13.06 0.45 -3.20
CA ILE A 145 11.84 -0.17 -2.66
C ILE A 145 10.96 -0.67 -3.82
N ASP A 146 10.77 0.13 -4.86
CA ASP A 146 9.98 -0.27 -6.03
C ASP A 146 10.59 -1.49 -6.74
N GLU A 147 11.93 -1.61 -6.79
CA GLU A 147 12.62 -2.76 -7.39
C GLU A 147 12.51 -4.02 -6.51
N LYS A 148 12.64 -3.89 -5.18
CA LYS A 148 12.64 -5.05 -4.26
C LYS A 148 11.25 -5.50 -3.83
N PHE A 149 10.27 -4.60 -3.83
CA PHE A 149 8.91 -4.84 -3.38
C PHE A 149 7.92 -4.60 -4.50
N ASP A 150 7.99 -5.46 -5.52
CA ASP A 150 6.99 -5.47 -6.58
C ASP A 150 5.59 -5.70 -5.99
N LYS A 151 4.69 -4.75 -6.25
CA LYS A 151 3.32 -4.74 -5.71
C LYS A 151 2.53 -5.98 -6.09
N GLU A 152 2.67 -6.50 -7.31
CA GLU A 152 1.92 -7.66 -7.78
C GLU A 152 2.41 -8.91 -7.07
N ILE A 153 3.73 -9.08 -6.95
CA ILE A 153 4.33 -10.19 -6.22
C ILE A 153 3.96 -10.14 -4.72
N MET A 154 3.96 -8.96 -4.12
CA MET A 154 3.61 -8.79 -2.70
C MET A 154 2.14 -9.13 -2.43
N ILE A 155 1.24 -8.70 -3.29
CA ILE A 155 -0.19 -9.04 -3.21
C ILE A 155 -0.38 -10.55 -3.42
N ASP A 156 0.25 -11.15 -4.43
CA ASP A 156 0.12 -12.58 -4.71
C ASP A 156 0.55 -13.45 -3.52
N ARG A 157 1.70 -13.13 -2.91
CA ARG A 157 2.19 -13.82 -1.71
C ARG A 157 1.23 -13.67 -0.54
N TYR A 158 0.77 -12.45 -0.30
CA TYR A 158 -0.16 -12.18 0.79
C TYR A 158 -1.49 -12.90 0.62
N VAL A 159 -2.10 -12.84 -0.57
CA VAL A 159 -3.37 -13.50 -0.85
C VAL A 159 -3.23 -15.01 -0.69
N SER A 160 -2.14 -15.60 -1.19
CA SER A 160 -1.87 -17.03 -1.03
C SER A 160 -1.78 -17.42 0.46
N TYR A 161 -1.02 -16.66 1.24
CA TYR A 161 -0.88 -16.86 2.69
C TYR A 161 -2.20 -16.68 3.45
N TYR A 162 -2.97 -15.64 3.11
CA TYR A 162 -4.25 -15.35 3.76
C TYR A 162 -5.28 -16.46 3.51
N VAL A 163 -5.39 -16.90 2.26
CA VAL A 163 -6.30 -17.98 1.87
C VAL A 163 -5.93 -19.29 2.57
N GLU A 164 -4.64 -19.61 2.66
CA GLU A 164 -4.17 -20.81 3.36
C GLU A 164 -4.54 -20.79 4.86
N ILE A 165 -4.34 -19.65 5.53
CA ILE A 165 -4.64 -19.51 6.97
C ILE A 165 -6.13 -19.53 7.27
N LYS A 166 -6.93 -18.87 6.44
CA LYS A 166 -8.38 -18.80 6.63
C LYS A 166 -9.12 -19.98 6.01
N HIS A 167 -8.40 -20.94 5.41
CA HIS A 167 -8.94 -22.12 4.74
C HIS A 167 -10.01 -21.78 3.68
N ILE A 168 -9.78 -20.73 2.89
CA ILE A 168 -10.73 -20.27 1.87
C ILE A 168 -10.57 -21.12 0.60
N ASP A 169 -11.69 -21.50 -0.02
CA ASP A 169 -11.63 -22.20 -1.31
C ASP A 169 -11.27 -21.24 -2.46
N ILE A 170 -10.15 -21.50 -3.13
CA ILE A 170 -9.62 -20.70 -4.24
C ILE A 170 -10.31 -21.04 -5.56
N SER A 171 -10.95 -22.22 -5.67
CA SER A 171 -11.44 -22.79 -6.92
C SER A 171 -12.46 -21.92 -7.65
N TYR A 172 -13.03 -20.93 -6.95
CA TYR A 172 -14.13 -20.09 -7.42
C TYR A 172 -13.74 -18.62 -7.64
N GLY A 173 -12.44 -18.32 -7.69
CA GLY A 173 -11.93 -16.99 -8.05
C GLY A 173 -11.82 -16.01 -6.89
N ALA A 174 -11.89 -16.50 -5.65
CA ALA A 174 -11.69 -15.71 -4.44
C ALA A 174 -10.31 -15.01 -4.43
N ASP A 175 -9.28 -15.70 -4.90
CA ASP A 175 -7.93 -15.16 -5.06
C ASP A 175 -7.89 -14.03 -6.10
N SER A 176 -8.52 -14.21 -7.25
CA SER A 176 -8.61 -13.22 -8.33
C SER A 176 -9.36 -11.98 -7.87
N PHE A 177 -10.44 -12.16 -7.10
CA PHE A 177 -11.18 -11.07 -6.47
C PHE A 177 -10.30 -10.29 -5.48
N LEU A 178 -9.66 -10.98 -4.53
CA LEU A 178 -8.82 -10.34 -3.52
C LEU A 178 -7.62 -9.61 -4.13
N LYS A 179 -6.98 -10.19 -5.14
CA LYS A 179 -5.88 -9.56 -5.89
C LYS A 179 -6.35 -8.28 -6.58
N LYS A 180 -7.47 -8.32 -7.30
CA LYS A 180 -8.06 -7.14 -7.97
C LYS A 180 -8.45 -6.07 -6.95
N TYR A 181 -9.03 -6.47 -5.83
CA TYR A 181 -9.39 -5.58 -4.74
C TYR A 181 -8.15 -4.87 -4.17
N LEU A 182 -7.13 -5.62 -3.75
CA LEU A 182 -5.90 -5.03 -3.20
C LEU A 182 -5.17 -4.14 -4.22
N LEU A 183 -5.13 -4.54 -5.50
CA LEU A 183 -4.56 -3.72 -6.56
C LEU A 183 -5.29 -2.38 -6.72
N SER A 184 -6.63 -2.37 -6.63
CA SER A 184 -7.41 -1.13 -6.70
C SER A 184 -7.07 -0.16 -5.56
N LEU A 185 -6.70 -0.66 -4.39
CA LEU A 185 -6.29 0.19 -3.26
C LEU A 185 -4.95 0.91 -3.48
N TYR A 186 -4.03 0.31 -4.25
CA TYR A 186 -2.83 0.99 -4.73
C TYR A 186 -3.19 2.09 -5.73
N SER A 187 -4.09 1.81 -6.68
CA SER A 187 -4.57 2.82 -7.66
C SER A 187 -5.27 3.99 -6.99
N ASP A 188 -6.04 3.74 -5.94
CA ASP A 188 -6.74 4.75 -5.14
C ASP A 188 -5.82 5.53 -4.18
N LYS A 189 -4.50 5.20 -4.16
CA LYS A 189 -3.51 5.76 -3.23
C LYS A 189 -3.86 5.58 -1.75
N LYS A 190 -4.68 4.59 -1.42
CA LYS A 190 -4.94 4.20 -0.02
C LYS A 190 -3.71 3.52 0.58
N ILE A 191 -2.97 2.78 -0.25
CA ILE A 191 -1.69 2.18 0.10
C ILE A 191 -0.57 3.04 -0.47
N ASP A 192 0.29 3.54 0.41
CA ASP A 192 1.41 4.43 0.07
C ASP A 192 2.72 3.81 0.59
N MET A 193 3.50 3.25 -0.33
CA MET A 193 4.76 2.58 0.00
C MET A 193 5.79 3.54 0.60
N GLN A 194 5.76 4.84 0.26
CA GLN A 194 6.68 5.83 0.83
C GLN A 194 6.41 6.05 2.32
N LYS A 195 5.15 5.96 2.74
CA LYS A 195 4.79 6.03 4.16
C LYS A 195 5.20 4.77 4.90
N ILE A 196 4.97 3.60 4.30
CA ILE A 196 5.34 2.30 4.89
C ILE A 196 6.86 2.18 5.05
N SER A 197 7.62 2.64 4.05
CA SER A 197 9.07 2.51 4.03
C SER A 197 9.82 3.61 4.79
N ARG A 198 9.14 4.59 5.38
CA ARG A 198 9.77 5.76 6.01
C ARG A 198 10.81 5.40 7.07
N GLU A 199 10.50 4.46 7.95
CA GLU A 199 11.41 4.03 9.02
C GLU A 199 12.58 3.21 8.47
N ALA A 200 12.32 2.36 7.46
CA ALA A 200 13.37 1.64 6.76
C ALA A 200 14.30 2.58 5.99
N LYS A 201 13.77 3.67 5.42
CA LYS A 201 14.55 4.71 4.74
C LYS A 201 15.51 5.40 5.70
N GLU A 202 15.02 5.81 6.86
CA GLU A 202 15.85 6.44 7.88
C GLU A 202 16.95 5.49 8.37
N ARG A 203 16.60 4.22 8.63
CA ARG A 203 17.58 3.19 8.98
C ARG A 203 18.63 2.98 7.88
N ALA A 204 18.20 2.86 6.63
CA ALA A 204 19.07 2.68 5.48
C ALA A 204 20.02 3.85 5.30
N TYR A 205 19.53 5.08 5.51
CA TYR A 205 20.36 6.28 5.48
C TYR A 205 21.53 6.18 6.46
N TYR A 206 21.25 5.87 7.73
CA TYR A 206 22.29 5.73 8.75
C TYR A 206 23.20 4.52 8.52
N GLU A 207 22.68 3.43 7.95
CA GLU A 207 23.47 2.23 7.67
C GLU A 207 24.43 2.38 6.49
N VAL A 208 24.09 3.24 5.52
CA VAL A 208 24.88 3.48 4.30
C VAL A 208 25.87 4.62 4.51
N TYR A 209 25.45 5.70 5.19
CA TYR A 209 26.27 6.90 5.35
C TYR A 209 26.83 7.10 6.77
N GLY A 210 26.41 6.30 7.75
CA GLY A 210 26.75 6.47 9.15
C GLY A 210 26.02 7.65 9.82
N ARG A 211 26.34 7.94 11.09
CA ARG A 211 25.86 9.15 11.78
C ARG A 211 26.55 10.45 11.29
N ASP A 212 27.51 10.33 10.39
CA ASP A 212 28.21 11.49 9.84
C ASP A 212 27.36 12.14 8.75
N ILE A 213 26.59 13.13 9.19
CA ILE A 213 25.71 14.06 8.46
C ILE A 213 26.39 14.78 7.27
N ARG A 214 27.65 14.50 6.95
CA ARG A 214 28.42 15.22 5.93
C ARG A 214 27.94 14.97 4.50
N LEU A 215 27.14 13.93 4.25
CA LEU A 215 26.68 13.58 2.90
C LEU A 215 25.34 14.22 2.50
N GLN A 216 24.72 15.04 3.35
CA GLN A 216 23.71 16.00 2.90
C GLN A 216 23.96 17.39 3.46
N THR A 217 24.80 18.15 2.75
CA THR A 217 24.47 19.52 2.31
C THR A 217 25.52 19.99 1.31
N HIS A 218 25.76 19.21 0.27
CA HIS A 218 26.30 19.75 -0.97
C HIS A 218 25.17 19.90 -1.99
N ASN A 219 24.23 20.79 -1.67
CA ASN A 219 23.36 21.38 -2.70
C ASN A 219 24.27 21.89 -3.84
N LYS A 220 23.78 21.89 -5.08
CA LYS A 220 24.48 22.53 -6.22
C LYS A 220 25.07 23.90 -5.85
N GLU A 221 24.37 24.63 -4.98
CA GLU A 221 24.81 25.89 -4.39
C GLU A 221 26.02 25.77 -3.45
N THR A 222 26.11 24.76 -2.59
CA THR A 222 27.29 24.57 -1.73
C THR A 222 28.51 24.18 -2.57
N LEU A 223 28.35 23.32 -3.57
CA LEU A 223 29.45 22.93 -4.48
C LEU A 223 29.93 24.13 -5.29
N SER A 224 29.01 24.96 -5.80
CA SER A 224 29.38 26.19 -6.51
C SER A 224 30.06 27.21 -5.59
N LEU A 225 29.64 27.29 -4.33
CA LEU A 225 30.30 28.14 -3.32
C LEU A 225 31.70 27.62 -2.96
N ILE A 226 31.89 26.31 -2.80
CA ILE A 226 33.20 25.68 -2.56
C ILE A 226 34.13 25.93 -3.75
N GLN A 227 33.63 25.77 -4.98
CA GLN A 227 34.37 26.07 -6.21
C GLN A 227 34.70 27.56 -6.34
N PHE A 228 33.79 28.46 -5.96
CA PHE A 228 34.00 29.92 -5.98
C PHE A 228 35.17 30.33 -5.07
N PHE A 229 35.27 29.74 -3.88
CA PHE A 229 36.39 29.98 -2.97
C PHE A 229 37.63 29.14 -3.27
N GLN A 230 37.58 28.26 -4.28
CA GLN A 230 38.63 27.32 -4.65
C GLN A 230 39.09 26.49 -3.43
N LEU A 231 38.12 25.98 -2.69
CA LEU A 231 38.33 25.14 -1.52
C LEU A 231 38.17 23.66 -1.90
N ASP A 232 38.86 22.80 -1.16
CA ASP A 232 38.67 21.35 -1.22
C ASP A 232 37.41 20.95 -0.43
N GLU A 233 36.78 19.82 -0.76
CA GLU A 233 35.56 19.31 -0.10
C GLU A 233 35.75 19.05 1.40
N ASN A 234 37.01 18.84 1.83
CA ASN A 234 37.39 18.66 3.23
C ASN A 234 37.75 19.96 3.97
N SER A 235 37.58 21.13 3.35
CA SER A 235 38.00 22.42 3.92
C SER A 235 37.15 22.84 5.11
N ASN A 236 37.79 23.36 6.16
CA ASN A 236 37.11 23.82 7.36
C ASN A 236 36.88 25.35 7.36
N ARG A 237 36.17 25.88 8.36
CA ARG A 237 35.93 27.34 8.52
C ARG A 237 37.21 28.19 8.51
N THR A 238 38.31 27.64 8.99
CA THR A 238 39.60 28.35 9.04
C THR A 238 40.13 28.59 7.64
N ASP A 239 39.99 27.61 6.75
CA ASP A 239 40.42 27.69 5.36
C ASP A 239 39.53 28.63 4.54
N LEU A 240 38.21 28.57 4.78
CA LEU A 240 37.27 29.56 4.22
C LEU A 240 37.63 30.99 4.65
N ARG A 241 37.98 31.21 5.92
CA ARG A 241 38.37 32.53 6.43
C ARG A 241 39.68 33.04 5.81
N LYS A 242 40.63 32.14 5.51
CA LYS A 242 41.87 32.50 4.80
C LYS A 242 41.55 32.95 3.38
N LYS A 243 40.77 32.16 2.63
CA LYS A 243 40.37 32.49 1.25
C LYS A 243 39.54 33.77 1.15
N TYR A 244 38.64 33.99 2.10
CA TYR A 244 37.88 35.24 2.21
C TYR A 244 38.80 36.46 2.36
N LYS A 245 39.82 36.39 3.24
CA LYS A 245 40.79 37.47 3.42
C LYS A 245 41.65 37.70 2.17
N GLU A 246 42.05 36.64 1.48
CA GLU A 246 42.80 36.74 0.21
C GLU A 246 41.98 37.48 -0.86
N LEU A 247 40.72 37.10 -1.05
CA LEU A 247 39.84 37.71 -2.04
C LEU A 247 39.51 39.17 -1.71
N LEU A 248 39.28 39.51 -0.44
CA LEU A 248 39.07 40.90 -0.05
C LEU A 248 40.32 41.75 -0.28
N LYS A 249 41.52 41.27 0.03
CA LYS A 249 42.76 42.01 -0.27
C LYS A 249 42.94 42.29 -1.77
N LYS A 250 42.40 41.42 -2.63
CA LYS A 250 42.50 41.55 -4.10
C LYS A 250 41.43 42.46 -4.70
N TYR A 251 40.23 42.46 -4.13
CA TYR A 251 39.06 43.10 -4.73
C TYR A 251 38.49 44.28 -3.92
N HIS A 252 39.05 44.63 -2.75
CA HIS A 252 38.55 45.72 -1.92
C HIS A 252 38.45 47.04 -2.72
N PRO A 253 37.34 47.78 -2.63
CA PRO A 253 37.13 49.02 -3.41
C PRO A 253 38.20 50.09 -3.16
N ASP A 254 38.81 50.12 -1.98
CA ASP A 254 39.92 51.03 -1.65
C ASP A 254 41.23 50.70 -2.40
N LEU A 255 41.39 49.44 -2.84
CA LEU A 255 42.55 48.96 -3.59
C LEU A 255 42.26 48.81 -5.09
N ASN A 256 41.00 48.55 -5.45
CA ASN A 256 40.54 48.38 -6.82
C ASN A 256 39.23 49.14 -7.04
N LYS A 257 39.28 50.26 -7.78
CA LYS A 257 38.13 51.15 -8.03
C LYS A 257 36.94 50.48 -8.74
N PHE A 258 37.14 49.31 -9.36
CA PHE A 258 36.08 48.50 -9.99
C PHE A 258 35.71 47.24 -9.19
N GLY A 259 36.23 47.10 -7.97
CA GLY A 259 36.09 45.90 -7.13
C GLY A 259 34.85 45.84 -6.24
N LEU A 260 34.00 46.88 -6.27
CA LEU A 260 32.83 47.00 -5.39
C LEU A 260 31.83 45.84 -5.57
N GLU A 261 31.50 45.48 -6.81
CA GLU A 261 30.55 44.39 -7.12
C GLU A 261 31.10 43.03 -6.71
N LYS A 262 32.36 42.74 -7.06
CA LYS A 262 33.04 41.50 -6.62
C LYS A 262 33.18 41.40 -5.11
N THR A 263 33.40 42.51 -4.42
CA THR A 263 33.46 42.53 -2.96
C THR A 263 32.12 42.16 -2.34
N LYS A 264 31.01 42.67 -2.88
CA LYS A 264 29.65 42.30 -2.43
C LYS A 264 29.37 40.81 -2.65
N GLU A 265 29.71 40.29 -3.81
CA GLU A 265 29.56 38.87 -4.17
C GLU A 265 30.37 37.96 -3.22
N VAL A 266 31.62 38.32 -2.93
CA VAL A 266 32.49 37.58 -1.99
C VAL A 266 31.91 37.57 -0.57
N ILE A 267 31.37 38.70 -0.09
CA ILE A 267 30.76 38.80 1.25
C ILE A 267 29.49 37.96 1.34
N GLU A 268 28.64 38.00 0.32
CA GLU A 268 27.39 37.24 0.28
C GLU A 268 27.66 35.72 0.25
N ASN A 269 28.56 35.28 -0.62
CA ASN A 269 28.94 33.88 -0.75
C ASN A 269 29.64 33.36 0.52
N TYR A 270 30.44 34.19 1.19
CA TYR A 270 31.04 33.84 2.48
C TYR A 270 29.98 33.63 3.57
N LYS A 271 28.98 34.51 3.66
CA LYS A 271 27.87 34.35 4.63
C LYS A 271 27.13 33.04 4.40
N LYS A 272 26.77 32.74 3.15
CA LYS A 272 26.10 31.49 2.76
C LYS A 272 26.91 30.25 3.15
N LEU A 273 28.18 30.19 2.76
CA LEU A 273 29.02 29.02 3.03
C LEU A 273 29.41 28.87 4.51
N SER A 274 29.59 29.98 5.24
CA SER A 274 29.91 29.96 6.68
C SER A 274 28.75 29.50 7.58
N ALA A 275 27.51 29.64 7.10
CA ALA A 275 26.32 29.11 7.79
C ALA A 275 26.20 27.59 7.63
N ILE A 276 26.78 27.04 6.56
CA ILE A 276 26.76 25.61 6.21
C ILE A 276 27.93 24.88 6.89
N LEU A 277 29.14 25.41 6.80
CA LEU A 277 30.32 24.84 7.47
C LEU A 277 30.25 25.18 8.97
N LYS A 278 30.24 24.18 9.86
CA LYS A 278 30.35 24.37 11.32
C LYS A 278 31.80 24.44 11.79
#